data_AF-A0A833E4W9-F1
#
_entry.id   AF-A0A833E4W9-F1
#
_cell.length_a   1.000
_cell.length_b   1.000
_cell.length_c   1.000
_cell.angle_alpha   90.00
_cell.angle_beta   90.00
_cell.angle_gamma   90.00
#
_symmetry.space_group_name_H-M   'P 1'
#
loop_
_entity.id
_entity.type
_entity.pdbx_description
1 polymer ?
#
loop_
_entity_poly.entity_id
_entity_poly.type
_entity_poly.pdbx_seq_one_letter_code
_entity_poly.pdbx_strand_id
1 'polypeptide(L)'
;MWSTPGKARELSKHFIEYCRENASDIISRIYLIEMRESPIYGLRSARFIIEMKSGIQLHHSIMSIRGSLNTFTALTGYFPNRSLESEYEKLKELSITFIDSFITTKWKLKVEPRIAKKHPLYNIYKRYEHILKALYETTIKPSFGRGQGILHVKSKFASNVKVMRVDIAVSAWFKGVLFNKPSVKLIEEIVRIAESYFSQRISQESILGEEDYLKVYTFN
;
A
#
# COMPACT_ATOMS: atom_id res chain seq x y z
N MET A 1 25.67 -1.91 -13.64
CA MET A 1 25.32 -1.48 -15.01
C MET A 1 23.87 -1.90 -15.25
N TRP A 2 22.97 -0.95 -15.47
CA TRP A 2 21.55 -1.21 -15.76
C TRP A 2 21.43 -1.55 -17.25
N SER A 3 20.70 -2.62 -17.60
CA SER A 3 20.48 -3.02 -19.00
C SER A 3 19.17 -2.47 -19.54
N THR A 4 19.00 -2.45 -20.87
CA THR A 4 17.71 -2.19 -21.51
C THR A 4 16.62 -3.11 -20.90
N PRO A 5 15.47 -2.58 -20.45
CA PRO A 5 14.53 -3.31 -19.59
C PRO A 5 13.66 -4.30 -20.38
N GLY A 6 14.24 -5.34 -20.97
CA GLY A 6 13.50 -6.38 -21.69
C GLY A 6 12.56 -7.15 -20.78
N LYS A 7 13.09 -7.76 -19.71
CA LYS A 7 12.31 -8.60 -18.79
C LYS A 7 11.46 -7.78 -17.83
N ALA A 8 11.88 -6.56 -17.49
CA ALA A 8 11.03 -5.64 -16.72
C ALA A 8 9.82 -5.16 -17.54
N ARG A 9 9.96 -5.01 -18.87
CA ARG A 9 8.83 -4.70 -19.76
C ARG A 9 7.84 -5.86 -19.87
N GLU A 10 8.31 -7.10 -19.95
CA GLU A 10 7.45 -8.29 -19.89
C GLU A 10 6.67 -8.35 -18.57
N LEU A 11 7.34 -8.09 -17.45
CA LEU A 11 6.70 -8.01 -16.13
C LEU A 11 5.60 -6.94 -16.09
N SER A 12 5.86 -5.77 -16.68
CA SER A 12 4.85 -4.71 -16.78
C SER A 12 3.67 -5.13 -17.63
N LYS A 13 3.89 -5.71 -18.81
CA LYS A 13 2.79 -6.19 -19.67
C LYS A 13 1.92 -7.22 -18.95
N HIS A 14 2.56 -8.20 -18.32
CA HIS A 14 1.87 -9.26 -17.58
C HIS A 14 1.03 -8.71 -16.43
N PHE A 15 1.53 -7.69 -15.71
CA PHE A 15 0.75 -7.01 -14.67
C PHE A 15 -0.48 -6.29 -15.23
N ILE A 16 -0.34 -5.55 -16.34
CA ILE A 16 -1.47 -4.84 -16.95
C ILE A 16 -2.55 -5.81 -17.43
N GLU A 17 -2.14 -6.91 -18.08
CA GLU A 17 -3.04 -7.98 -18.51
C GLU A 17 -3.77 -8.60 -17.31
N TYR A 18 -3.03 -8.95 -16.26
CA TYR A 18 -3.62 -9.46 -15.01
C TYR A 18 -4.67 -8.50 -14.44
N CYS A 19 -4.35 -7.20 -14.34
CA CYS A 19 -5.30 -6.21 -13.85
C CYS A 19 -6.53 -6.06 -14.75
N ARG A 20 -6.36 -6.12 -16.07
CA ARG A 20 -7.50 -6.06 -17.02
C ARG A 20 -8.45 -7.24 -16.83
N GLU A 21 -7.90 -8.44 -16.67
CA GLU A 21 -8.68 -9.67 -16.51
C GLU A 21 -9.35 -9.78 -15.14
N ASN A 22 -8.69 -9.32 -14.08
CA ASN A 22 -9.08 -9.64 -12.70
C ASN A 22 -9.57 -8.44 -11.87
N ALA A 23 -9.35 -7.21 -12.35
CA ALA A 23 -9.60 -5.99 -11.57
C ALA A 23 -10.08 -4.79 -12.41
N SER A 24 -10.47 -4.98 -13.67
CA SER A 24 -11.01 -3.91 -14.53
C SER A 24 -12.33 -3.33 -14.02
N ASP A 25 -13.05 -4.07 -13.18
CA ASP A 25 -14.28 -3.58 -12.55
C ASP A 25 -14.02 -2.53 -11.45
N ILE A 26 -12.81 -2.47 -10.90
CA ILE A 26 -12.42 -1.52 -9.84
C ILE A 26 -11.33 -0.54 -10.26
N ILE A 27 -10.52 -0.85 -11.28
CA ILE A 27 -9.44 0.00 -11.79
C ILE A 27 -9.95 0.77 -13.01
N SER A 28 -9.73 2.09 -13.04
CA SER A 28 -9.99 2.92 -14.22
C SER A 28 -8.74 3.02 -15.10
N ARG A 29 -7.58 3.31 -14.52
CA ARG A 29 -6.33 3.56 -15.25
C ARG A 29 -5.12 3.06 -14.48
N ILE A 30 -4.06 2.75 -15.21
CA ILE A 30 -2.75 2.41 -14.67
C ILE A 30 -1.69 3.25 -15.37
N TYR A 31 -0.89 3.97 -14.59
CA TYR A 31 0.23 4.79 -15.05
C TYR A 31 1.53 4.07 -14.71
N LEU A 32 2.33 3.75 -15.72
CA LEU A 32 3.67 3.19 -15.53
C LEU A 32 4.66 4.33 -15.28
N ILE A 33 5.24 4.36 -14.09
CA ILE A 33 6.17 5.40 -13.66
C ILE A 33 7.60 5.03 -14.03
N GLU A 34 7.97 3.78 -13.78
CA GLU A 34 9.37 3.38 -13.84
C GLU A 34 9.51 1.88 -14.09
N MET A 35 10.54 1.50 -14.84
CA MET A 35 11.02 0.13 -14.96
C MET A 35 12.52 0.10 -14.70
N ARG A 36 12.99 -0.88 -13.92
CA ARG A 36 14.41 -1.09 -13.66
C ARG A 36 14.78 -2.57 -13.81
N GLU A 37 15.97 -2.83 -14.33
CA GLU A 37 16.50 -4.19 -14.49
C GLU A 37 17.99 -4.25 -14.16
N SER A 38 18.37 -5.15 -13.26
CA SER A 38 19.77 -5.47 -12.96
C SER A 38 20.02 -6.96 -13.20
N PRO A 39 20.71 -7.31 -14.30
CA PRO A 39 21.09 -8.69 -14.59
C PRO A 39 21.95 -9.32 -13.49
N ILE A 40 22.86 -8.53 -12.90
CA ILE A 40 23.80 -8.99 -11.85
C ILE A 40 23.04 -9.53 -10.64
N TYR A 41 21.98 -8.84 -10.24
CA TYR A 41 21.17 -9.25 -9.08
C TYR A 41 19.98 -10.14 -9.47
N GLY A 42 19.78 -10.40 -10.77
CA GLY A 42 18.56 -11.01 -11.30
C GLY A 42 17.31 -10.25 -10.85
N LEU A 43 17.41 -8.92 -10.72
CA LEU A 43 16.38 -8.02 -10.24
C LEU A 43 15.68 -7.38 -11.43
N ARG A 44 14.35 -7.40 -11.42
CA ARG A 44 13.49 -6.64 -12.32
C ARG A 44 12.37 -6.02 -11.51
N SER A 45 12.10 -4.74 -11.74
CA SER A 45 11.05 -4.03 -11.03
C SER A 45 10.29 -3.08 -11.95
N ALA A 46 9.04 -2.86 -11.61
CA ALA A 46 8.17 -1.89 -12.26
C ALA A 46 7.35 -1.16 -11.19
N ARG A 47 7.16 0.15 -11.36
CA ARG A 47 6.37 1.00 -10.46
C ARG A 47 5.23 1.63 -11.21
N PHE A 48 4.07 1.68 -10.55
CA PHE A 48 2.81 2.14 -11.11
C PHE A 48 2.07 3.06 -10.14
N ILE A 49 1.24 3.94 -10.68
CA ILE A 49 0.06 4.46 -10.00
C ILE A 49 -1.15 3.75 -10.61
N ILE A 50 -2.02 3.21 -9.77
CA ILE A 50 -3.29 2.61 -10.15
C ILE A 50 -4.38 3.59 -9.72
N GLU A 51 -5.14 4.11 -10.68
CA GLU A 51 -6.32 4.90 -10.42
C GLU A 51 -7.54 3.97 -10.38
N MET A 52 -8.25 4.03 -9.27
CA MET A 52 -9.45 3.25 -9.02
C MET A 52 -10.67 4.00 -9.58
N LYS A 53 -11.74 3.29 -9.95
CA LYS A 53 -13.01 3.91 -10.38
C LYS A 53 -13.65 4.77 -9.28
N SER A 54 -13.28 4.55 -8.01
CA SER A 54 -13.68 5.39 -6.87
C SER A 54 -12.95 6.74 -6.81
N GLY A 55 -11.95 6.98 -7.67
CA GLY A 55 -11.07 8.15 -7.63
C GLY A 55 -9.86 7.98 -6.70
N ILE A 56 -9.79 6.89 -5.93
CA ILE A 56 -8.63 6.57 -5.08
C ILE A 56 -7.44 6.22 -5.96
N GLN A 57 -6.25 6.65 -5.55
CA GLN A 57 -5.00 6.31 -6.20
C GLN A 57 -4.13 5.41 -5.32
N LEU A 58 -3.61 4.34 -5.90
CA LEU A 58 -2.72 3.39 -5.24
C LEU A 58 -1.35 3.40 -5.92
N HIS A 59 -0.29 3.62 -5.16
CA HIS A 59 1.06 3.31 -5.61
C HIS A 59 1.28 1.81 -5.58
N HIS A 60 1.67 1.23 -6.70
CA HIS A 60 1.94 -0.19 -6.81
C HIS A 60 3.37 -0.42 -7.30
N SER A 61 4.09 -1.35 -6.70
CA SER A 61 5.45 -1.69 -7.09
C SER A 61 5.60 -3.20 -7.15
N ILE A 62 6.21 -3.67 -8.22
CA ILE A 62 6.48 -5.07 -8.48
C ILE A 62 7.97 -5.26 -8.51
N MET A 63 8.46 -6.28 -7.80
CA MET A 63 9.86 -6.64 -7.72
C MET A 63 10.00 -8.15 -7.85
N SER A 64 10.74 -8.60 -8.86
CA SER A 64 11.11 -10.01 -9.01
C SER A 64 12.63 -10.13 -8.89
N ILE A 65 13.09 -10.85 -7.87
CA ILE A 65 14.51 -11.11 -7.62
C ILE A 65 14.74 -12.62 -7.74
N ARG A 66 15.59 -13.04 -8.68
CA ARG A 66 15.91 -14.46 -8.92
C ARG A 66 14.65 -15.34 -9.03
N GLY A 67 13.61 -14.82 -9.67
CA GLY A 67 12.32 -15.51 -9.83
C GLY A 67 11.33 -15.34 -8.68
N SER A 68 11.74 -14.85 -7.50
CA SER A 68 10.83 -14.58 -6.39
C SER A 68 10.09 -13.25 -6.59
N LEU A 69 8.78 -13.33 -6.78
CA LEU A 69 7.90 -12.17 -6.96
C LEU A 69 7.47 -11.59 -5.60
N ASN A 70 7.66 -10.29 -5.44
CA ASN A 70 7.17 -9.50 -4.31
C ASN A 70 6.49 -8.25 -4.86
N THR A 71 5.37 -7.88 -4.25
CA THR A 71 4.66 -6.66 -4.65
C THR A 71 4.28 -5.84 -3.44
N PHE A 72 4.10 -4.55 -3.69
CA PHE A 72 3.81 -3.56 -2.68
C PHE A 72 2.73 -2.65 -3.21
N THR A 73 1.62 -2.53 -2.48
CA THR A 73 0.53 -1.60 -2.81
C THR A 73 0.38 -0.64 -1.65
N ALA A 74 0.33 0.66 -1.92
CA ALA A 74 0.16 1.70 -0.91
C ALA A 74 -0.84 2.76 -1.35
N LEU A 75 -1.66 3.20 -0.40
CA LEU A 75 -2.46 4.41 -0.48
C LEU A 75 -1.74 5.49 0.34
N THR A 76 -1.37 6.57 -0.32
CA THR A 76 -0.67 7.72 0.28
C THR A 76 -1.57 8.95 0.23
N GLY A 77 -1.37 9.84 1.19
CA GLY A 77 -2.06 11.13 1.25
C GLY A 77 -1.73 11.85 2.55
N TYR A 78 -2.56 12.81 2.92
CA TYR A 78 -2.35 13.64 4.10
C TYR A 78 -3.66 14.14 4.71
N PHE A 79 -3.59 14.51 5.98
CA PHE A 79 -4.63 15.24 6.71
C PHE A 79 -4.13 16.66 7.00
N PRO A 80 -4.67 17.71 6.35
CA PRO A 80 -4.26 19.09 6.59
C PRO A 80 -4.74 19.60 7.95
N ASN A 81 -4.07 20.60 8.50
CA ASN A 81 -4.36 21.20 9.81
C ASN A 81 -4.37 20.18 10.97
N ARG A 82 -3.56 19.12 10.87
CA ARG A 82 -3.39 18.08 11.88
C ARG A 82 -1.93 17.93 12.28
N SER A 83 -1.70 17.45 13.49
CA SER A 83 -0.39 17.10 14.03
C SER A 83 -0.52 15.93 14.99
N LEU A 84 0.44 15.00 14.97
CA LEU A 84 0.61 14.00 16.02
C LEU A 84 1.23 14.60 17.29
N GLU A 85 1.92 15.75 17.17
CA GLU A 85 2.65 16.37 18.29
C GLU A 85 1.71 17.03 19.31
N SER A 86 0.50 17.43 18.90
CA SER A 86 -0.50 18.04 19.79
C SER A 86 -1.13 17.06 20.77
N GLU A 87 -0.93 15.74 20.58
CA GLU A 87 -1.60 14.70 21.37
C GLU A 87 -0.67 13.93 22.32
N TYR A 88 0.66 13.95 22.09
CA TYR A 88 1.66 13.39 23.01
C TYR A 88 3.02 14.00 22.69
N GLU A 89 3.71 14.56 23.70
CA GLU A 89 4.96 15.34 23.49
C GLU A 89 5.96 14.67 22.52
N LYS A 90 6.32 15.41 21.47
CA LYS A 90 7.37 15.12 20.48
C LYS A 90 7.16 13.89 19.59
N LEU A 91 5.96 13.32 19.50
CA LEU A 91 5.72 12.23 18.53
C LEU A 91 5.60 12.78 17.10
N LYS A 92 6.69 12.68 16.34
CA LYS A 92 6.72 13.11 14.92
C LYS A 92 6.24 12.05 13.96
N GLU A 93 6.42 10.78 14.31
CA GLU A 93 6.05 9.66 13.46
C GLU A 93 5.43 8.54 14.28
N LEU A 94 4.46 7.87 13.70
CA LEU A 94 3.78 6.72 14.25
C LEU A 94 3.57 5.69 13.14
N SER A 95 3.98 4.46 13.37
CA SER A 95 3.79 3.33 12.47
C SER A 95 2.99 2.25 13.17
N ILE A 96 1.86 1.86 12.59
CA ILE A 96 1.03 0.76 13.05
C ILE A 96 1.13 -0.36 12.02
N THR A 97 1.64 -1.51 12.44
CA THR A 97 1.89 -2.65 11.56
C THR A 97 1.05 -3.84 11.99
N PHE A 98 0.23 -4.34 11.08
CA PHE A 98 -0.43 -5.62 11.14
C PHE A 98 0.49 -6.66 10.50
N ILE A 99 0.99 -7.61 11.29
CA ILE A 99 1.86 -8.67 10.80
C ILE A 99 1.06 -9.96 10.70
N ASP A 100 1.12 -10.61 9.54
CA ASP A 100 0.81 -12.02 9.41
C ASP A 100 2.11 -12.81 9.30
N SER A 101 2.51 -13.45 10.40
CA SER A 101 3.61 -14.38 10.37
C SER A 101 3.13 -15.67 9.69
N PHE A 102 3.57 -15.89 8.44
CA PHE A 102 3.40 -17.14 7.70
C PHE A 102 3.72 -18.42 8.52
N ILE A 103 4.53 -18.29 9.58
CA ILE A 103 4.96 -19.39 10.46
C ILE A 103 4.03 -19.60 11.66
N THR A 104 3.39 -18.56 12.19
CA THR A 104 2.63 -18.67 13.46
C THR A 104 1.17 -18.26 13.39
N THR A 105 0.66 -17.82 12.23
CA THR A 105 -0.76 -17.47 12.00
C THR A 105 -1.35 -16.46 12.99
N LYS A 106 -0.51 -15.75 13.75
CA LYS A 106 -0.95 -14.82 14.78
C LYS A 106 -0.94 -13.44 14.18
N TRP A 107 -2.12 -13.00 13.73
CA TRP A 107 -2.42 -11.59 13.50
C TRP A 107 -1.92 -10.78 14.70
N LYS A 108 -0.94 -9.91 14.48
CA LYS A 108 -0.34 -9.11 15.54
C LYS A 108 -0.30 -7.64 15.14
N LEU A 109 -1.00 -6.83 15.93
CA LEU A 109 -0.84 -5.38 15.91
C LEU A 109 0.46 -4.98 16.63
N LYS A 110 1.34 -4.29 15.91
CA LYS A 110 2.54 -3.65 16.44
C LYS A 110 2.45 -2.14 16.22
N VAL A 111 3.10 -1.37 17.10
CA VAL A 111 3.24 0.07 16.94
C VAL A 111 4.67 0.49 17.23
N GLU A 112 5.17 1.42 16.42
CA GLU A 112 6.51 1.99 16.50
C GLU A 112 6.44 3.52 16.34
N PRO A 113 7.20 4.31 17.11
CA PRO A 113 8.03 3.91 18.26
C PRO A 113 7.19 3.41 19.44
N ARG A 114 7.80 2.71 20.42
CA ARG A 114 7.07 2.11 21.56
C ARG A 114 6.23 3.11 22.36
N ILE A 115 6.67 4.37 22.42
CA ILE A 115 5.95 5.46 23.10
C ILE A 115 4.57 5.74 22.48
N ALA A 116 4.39 5.44 21.19
CA ALA A 116 3.12 5.59 20.48
C ALA A 116 2.02 4.61 20.94
N LYS A 117 2.34 3.63 21.82
CA LYS A 117 1.32 2.76 22.44
C LYS A 117 0.27 3.49 23.25
N LYS A 118 0.57 4.71 23.72
CA LYS A 118 -0.37 5.56 24.46
C LYS A 118 -1.17 6.50 23.55
N HIS A 119 -0.78 6.61 22.27
CA HIS A 119 -1.38 7.56 21.35
C HIS A 119 -2.84 7.17 21.03
N PRO A 120 -3.79 8.13 21.02
CA PRO A 120 -5.20 7.86 20.74
C PRO A 120 -5.43 7.15 19.40
N LEU A 121 -4.69 7.54 18.35
CA LEU A 121 -4.68 6.81 17.07
C LEU A 121 -4.30 5.33 17.20
N TYR A 122 -3.34 4.96 18.05
CA TYR A 122 -3.08 3.53 18.25
C TYR A 122 -4.25 2.83 18.95
N ASN A 123 -4.87 3.49 19.93
CA ASN A 123 -6.01 2.94 20.65
C ASN A 123 -7.23 2.74 19.75
N ILE A 124 -7.47 3.62 18.77
CA ILE A 124 -8.56 3.45 17.80
C ILE A 124 -8.28 2.22 16.92
N TYR A 125 -7.07 2.04 16.39
CA TYR A 125 -6.72 0.85 15.62
C TYR A 125 -6.83 -0.44 16.44
N LYS A 126 -6.42 -0.41 17.71
CA LYS A 126 -6.58 -1.55 18.62
C LYS A 126 -8.05 -1.92 18.82
N ARG A 127 -8.95 -0.93 18.89
CA ARG A 127 -10.40 -1.17 18.98
C ARG A 127 -10.94 -1.84 17.72
N TYR A 128 -10.48 -1.41 16.54
CA TYR A 128 -10.89 -1.98 15.25
C TYR A 128 -10.10 -3.23 14.83
N GLU A 129 -9.16 -3.72 15.64
CA GLU A 129 -8.29 -4.86 15.29
C GLU A 129 -9.09 -6.11 14.93
N HIS A 130 -10.18 -6.39 15.65
CA HIS A 130 -11.04 -7.55 15.42
C HIS A 130 -11.75 -7.48 14.06
N ILE A 131 -12.20 -6.30 13.62
CA ILE A 131 -12.85 -6.10 12.31
C ILE A 131 -11.84 -6.30 11.19
N LEU A 132 -10.66 -5.70 11.31
CA LEU A 132 -9.58 -5.84 10.32
C LEU A 132 -9.12 -7.29 10.22
N LYS A 133 -8.99 -7.98 11.35
CA LYS A 133 -8.65 -9.39 11.42
C LYS A 133 -9.73 -10.25 10.76
N ALA A 134 -11.00 -10.02 11.05
CA ALA A 134 -12.10 -10.77 10.44
C ALA A 134 -12.13 -10.58 8.92
N LEU A 135 -12.00 -9.35 8.42
CA LEU A 135 -11.90 -9.06 6.98
C LEU A 135 -10.73 -9.82 6.35
N TYR A 136 -9.58 -9.82 7.02
CA TYR A 136 -8.40 -10.54 6.54
C TYR A 136 -8.64 -12.05 6.47
N GLU A 137 -9.05 -12.68 7.57
CA GLU A 137 -9.17 -14.14 7.69
C GLU A 137 -10.27 -14.72 6.80
N THR A 138 -11.37 -13.99 6.62
CA THR A 138 -12.55 -14.48 5.89
C THR A 138 -12.54 -14.18 4.40
N THR A 139 -11.94 -13.06 3.99
CA THR A 139 -12.05 -12.57 2.61
C THR A 139 -10.70 -12.56 1.90
N ILE A 140 -9.65 -12.10 2.57
CA ILE A 140 -8.37 -11.81 1.92
C ILE A 140 -7.46 -13.03 1.91
N LYS A 141 -7.24 -13.64 3.08
CA LYS A 141 -6.39 -14.82 3.21
C LYS A 141 -6.82 -15.98 2.30
N PRO A 142 -8.13 -16.30 2.15
CA PRO A 142 -8.58 -17.37 1.26
C PRO A 142 -8.37 -17.07 -0.23
N SER A 143 -8.15 -15.81 -0.61
CA SER A 143 -7.91 -15.42 -2.01
C SER A 143 -6.48 -15.71 -2.50
N PHE A 144 -5.58 -16.17 -1.61
CA PHE A 144 -4.21 -16.51 -1.95
C PHE A 144 -4.02 -18.00 -2.17
N GLY A 145 -3.21 -18.35 -3.18
CA GLY A 145 -2.74 -19.71 -3.40
C GLY A 145 -1.66 -20.14 -2.41
N ARG A 146 -1.27 -21.42 -2.49
CA ARG A 146 -0.21 -21.98 -1.64
C ARG A 146 1.11 -21.21 -1.81
N GLY A 147 1.68 -20.74 -0.70
CA GLY A 147 2.95 -20.01 -0.68
C GLY A 147 2.85 -18.51 -1.03
N GLN A 148 1.63 -18.00 -1.27
CA GLN A 148 1.32 -16.60 -1.52
C GLN A 148 0.67 -15.95 -0.30
N GLY A 149 0.73 -14.62 -0.20
CA GLY A 149 -0.03 -13.89 0.82
C GLY A 149 0.55 -12.54 1.19
N ILE A 150 -0.07 -11.91 2.19
CA ILE A 150 0.39 -10.65 2.79
C ILE A 150 1.47 -10.96 3.82
N LEU A 151 2.63 -10.32 3.71
CA LEU A 151 3.69 -10.35 4.72
C LEU A 151 3.38 -9.42 5.89
N HIS A 152 2.96 -8.20 5.57
CA HIS A 152 2.43 -7.24 6.55
C HIS A 152 1.63 -6.14 5.86
N VAL A 153 0.75 -5.51 6.64
CA VAL A 153 0.13 -4.23 6.31
C VAL A 153 0.62 -3.20 7.31
N LYS A 154 1.09 -2.05 6.83
CA LYS A 154 1.67 -0.99 7.65
C LYS A 154 0.99 0.33 7.34
N SER A 155 0.57 1.03 8.38
CA SER A 155 0.10 2.42 8.32
C SER A 155 1.17 3.29 8.95
N LYS A 156 1.82 4.14 8.16
CA LYS A 156 2.77 5.14 8.63
C LYS A 156 2.08 6.50 8.66
N PHE A 157 2.24 7.22 9.76
CA PHE A 157 1.80 8.59 9.96
C PHE A 157 3.03 9.44 10.29
N ALA A 158 3.16 10.61 9.69
CA ALA A 158 4.26 11.53 9.94
C ALA A 158 3.75 12.97 9.99
N SER A 159 4.02 13.67 11.08
CA SER A 159 3.72 15.10 11.23
C SER A 159 4.72 15.91 10.42
N ASN A 160 4.21 16.71 9.48
CA ASN A 160 4.97 17.76 8.83
C ASN A 160 4.57 19.11 9.42
N VAL A 161 5.34 19.55 10.41
CA VAL A 161 5.08 20.79 11.17
C VAL A 161 5.19 22.04 10.30
N LYS A 162 6.04 22.02 9.26
CA LYS A 162 6.25 23.19 8.38
C LYS A 162 5.00 23.60 7.62
N VAL A 163 4.19 22.62 7.22
CA VAL A 163 2.95 22.83 6.44
C VAL A 163 1.70 22.38 7.20
N MET A 164 1.83 22.09 8.50
CA MET A 164 0.76 21.68 9.40
C MET A 164 -0.12 20.55 8.82
N ARG A 165 0.49 19.41 8.47
CA ARG A 165 -0.27 18.22 8.02
C ARG A 165 0.29 16.93 8.61
N VAL A 166 -0.54 15.90 8.69
CA VAL A 166 -0.10 14.52 8.96
C VAL A 166 -0.11 13.76 7.64
N ASP A 167 1.07 13.43 7.13
CA ASP A 167 1.22 12.53 6.00
C ASP A 167 0.88 11.10 6.44
N ILE A 168 0.16 10.36 5.61
CA ILE A 168 -0.18 8.95 5.82
C ILE A 168 0.24 8.11 4.62
N ALA A 169 0.77 6.92 4.90
CA ALA A 169 0.97 5.87 3.92
C ALA A 169 0.46 4.54 4.50
N VAL A 170 -0.61 4.00 3.93
CA VAL A 170 -1.12 2.66 4.25
C VAL A 170 -0.70 1.71 3.17
N SER A 171 0.15 0.75 3.51
CA SER A 171 0.78 -0.15 2.54
C SER A 171 0.65 -1.62 2.91
N ALA A 172 0.39 -2.46 1.92
CA ALA A 172 0.43 -3.91 2.02
C ALA A 172 1.59 -4.48 1.18
N TRP A 173 2.41 -5.34 1.80
CA TRP A 173 3.46 -6.08 1.10
C TRP A 173 3.01 -7.52 0.89
N PHE A 174 3.02 -7.95 -0.36
CA PHE A 174 2.67 -9.29 -0.78
C PHE A 174 3.87 -10.11 -1.26
N LYS A 175 3.78 -11.43 -1.05
CA LYS A 175 4.67 -12.44 -1.60
C LYS A 175 3.93 -13.26 -2.64
N GLY A 176 4.57 -13.45 -3.80
CA GLY A 176 4.14 -14.40 -4.82
C GLY A 176 2.91 -14.00 -5.65
N VAL A 177 2.45 -12.76 -5.57
CA VAL A 177 1.27 -12.25 -6.31
C VAL A 177 1.56 -10.92 -6.97
N LEU A 178 0.92 -10.66 -8.11
CA LEU A 178 1.01 -9.37 -8.81
C LEU A 178 0.15 -8.32 -8.12
N PHE A 179 -1.12 -8.63 -7.92
CA PHE A 179 -2.07 -7.74 -7.27
C PHE A 179 -3.15 -8.58 -6.60
N ASN A 180 -3.76 -8.05 -5.55
CA ASN A 180 -4.86 -8.72 -4.89
C ASN A 180 -5.97 -7.71 -4.62
N LYS A 181 -7.02 -7.79 -5.43
CA LYS A 181 -8.21 -6.94 -5.34
C LYS A 181 -8.85 -6.95 -3.93
N PRO A 182 -9.08 -8.10 -3.27
CA PRO A 182 -9.60 -8.12 -1.90
C PRO A 182 -8.78 -7.31 -0.89
N SER A 183 -7.45 -7.25 -1.07
CA SER A 183 -6.56 -6.51 -0.17
C SER A 183 -6.70 -4.99 -0.27
N VAL A 184 -7.25 -4.47 -1.36
CA VAL A 184 -7.58 -3.04 -1.48
C VAL A 184 -8.58 -2.64 -0.41
N LYS A 185 -9.60 -3.46 -0.15
CA LYS A 185 -10.60 -3.21 0.90
C LYS A 185 -9.98 -3.09 2.29
N LEU A 186 -8.93 -3.86 2.57
CA LEU A 186 -8.23 -3.75 3.85
C LEU A 186 -7.44 -2.45 3.97
N ILE A 187 -6.81 -2.00 2.89
CA ILE A 187 -6.14 -0.69 2.84
C ILE A 187 -7.18 0.43 3.05
N GLU A 188 -8.31 0.38 2.32
CA GLU A 188 -9.40 1.34 2.45
C GLU A 188 -9.98 1.38 3.87
N GLU A 189 -10.20 0.22 4.49
CA GLU A 189 -10.75 0.14 5.84
C GLU A 189 -9.77 0.70 6.89
N ILE A 190 -8.47 0.45 6.71
CA ILE A 190 -7.42 1.03 7.55
C ILE A 190 -7.38 2.56 7.40
N VAL A 191 -7.54 3.08 6.17
CA VAL A 191 -7.64 4.52 5.92
C VAL A 191 -8.91 5.09 6.56
N ARG A 192 -10.06 4.42 6.42
CA ARG A 192 -11.33 4.83 7.03
C ARG A 192 -11.22 4.98 8.55
N ILE A 193 -10.47 4.11 9.22
CA ILE A 193 -10.19 4.22 10.66
C ILE A 193 -9.39 5.49 10.97
N ALA A 194 -8.38 5.82 10.16
CA ALA A 194 -7.63 7.07 10.30
C ALA A 194 -8.50 8.30 10.03
N GLU A 195 -9.33 8.27 8.99
CA GLU A 195 -10.27 9.35 8.68
C GLU A 195 -11.26 9.59 9.81
N SER A 196 -11.75 8.52 10.45
CA SER A 196 -12.62 8.63 11.64
C SER A 196 -11.92 9.30 12.82
N TYR A 197 -10.62 9.07 13.00
CA TYR A 197 -9.85 9.69 14.06
C TYR A 197 -9.59 11.17 13.78
N PHE A 198 -9.10 11.49 12.58
CA PHE A 198 -8.85 12.89 12.18
C PHE A 198 -10.14 13.66 11.85
N SER A 199 -11.30 12.99 11.85
CA SER A 199 -12.61 13.55 11.49
C SER A 199 -12.57 14.26 10.13
N GLN A 200 -11.83 13.69 9.19
CA GLN A 200 -11.58 14.29 7.88
C GLN A 200 -11.26 13.19 6.85
N ARG A 201 -11.64 13.40 5.60
CA ARG A 201 -11.19 12.56 4.49
C ARG A 201 -9.71 12.77 4.20
N ILE A 202 -9.03 11.69 3.83
CA ILE A 202 -7.64 11.77 3.35
C ILE A 202 -7.60 12.59 2.06
N SER A 203 -6.64 13.52 1.96
CA SER A 203 -6.33 14.22 0.71
C SER A 203 -5.18 13.51 0.02
N GLN A 204 -5.33 13.14 -1.26
CA GLN A 204 -4.25 12.59 -2.06
C GLN A 204 -3.60 13.70 -2.88
N GLU A 205 -2.27 13.65 -3.04
CA GLU A 205 -1.59 14.52 -3.98
C GLU A 205 -2.02 14.14 -5.41
N SER A 206 -2.19 15.12 -6.29
CA SER A 206 -2.65 14.82 -7.65
C SER A 206 -1.61 14.00 -8.41
N ILE A 207 -2.08 13.29 -9.43
CA ILE A 207 -1.26 12.70 -10.47
C ILE A 207 -0.38 13.83 -11.04
N LEU A 208 0.90 13.55 -11.24
CA LEU A 208 1.82 14.42 -11.96
C LEU A 208 1.32 14.59 -13.42
N GLY A 209 1.93 15.47 -14.22
CA GLY A 209 1.50 15.65 -15.61
C GLY A 209 1.63 14.35 -16.40
N GLU A 210 0.85 14.17 -17.48
CA GLU A 210 0.94 12.93 -18.29
C GLU A 210 2.37 12.70 -18.85
N GLU A 211 3.15 13.76 -19.00
CA GLU A 211 4.55 13.77 -19.43
C GLU A 211 5.50 13.07 -18.44
N ASP A 212 5.10 12.90 -17.18
CA ASP A 212 5.90 12.28 -16.13
C ASP A 212 5.83 10.74 -16.14
N TYR A 213 5.03 10.16 -17.04
CA TYR A 213 4.80 8.71 -17.13
C TYR A 213 5.43 8.09 -18.36
N LEU A 214 5.99 6.88 -18.19
CA LEU A 214 6.49 6.09 -19.30
C LEU A 214 5.33 5.60 -20.21
N LYS A 215 4.16 5.35 -19.63
CA LYS A 215 2.95 4.91 -20.36
C LYS A 215 1.70 4.97 -19.49
N VAL A 216 0.55 5.24 -20.12
CA VAL A 216 -0.79 5.15 -19.50
C VAL A 216 -1.59 4.00 -20.13
N TYR A 217 -2.32 3.26 -19.29
CA TYR A 217 -3.22 2.19 -19.69
C TYR A 217 -4.61 2.47 -19.13
N THR A 218 -5.64 2.51 -19.97
CA THR A 218 -7.02 2.73 -19.57
C THR A 218 -7.82 1.43 -19.66
N PHE A 219 -8.76 1.24 -18.74
CA PHE A 219 -9.73 0.15 -18.75
C PHE A 219 -11.13 0.73 -18.94
N ASN A 220 -11.89 0.15 -19.88
CA ASN A 220 -13.28 0.52 -20.15
C ASN A 220 -14.20 -0.12 -19.11
#